data_AF-A0A431LF87-F1
#
_entry.id   AF-A0A431LF87-F1
#
_cell.length_a   1.000
_cell.length_b   1.000
_cell.length_c   1.000
_cell.angle_alpha   90.00
_cell.angle_beta   90.00
_cell.angle_gamma   90.00
#
_symmetry.space_group_name_H-M   'P 1'
#
loop_
_entity.id
_entity.type
_entity.pdbx_description
1 polymer ?
#
loop_
_entity_poly.entity_id
_entity_poly.type
_entity_poly.pdbx_seq_one_letter_code
_entity_poly.pdbx_strand_id
1 'polypeptide(L)'
;LDAFLEQLDEELDHLASVDPEVTDTTLLVHPTLFPDFLDFNDLVQIADEAVSEHELDGVLQIASFHPDFQFEGTEPDDITNYTNRSPYPTLHLIREASIDRAVEAFPEAEMIYERNMETLHKLGIAGWKALGLAESKKHGQE
;
A
#
# COMPACT_ATOMS: atom_id res chain seq x y z
N LEU A 1 -13.09 11.84 7.44
CA LEU A 1 -12.02 12.29 6.54
C LEU A 1 -11.03 13.12 7.33
N ASP A 2 -11.45 14.23 7.92
CA ASP A 2 -10.58 15.12 8.72
C ASP A 2 -9.73 14.38 9.76
N ALA A 3 -10.34 13.54 10.60
CA ALA A 3 -9.60 12.76 11.60
C ALA A 3 -8.61 11.75 11.00
N PHE A 4 -8.83 11.28 9.76
CA PHE A 4 -7.88 10.39 9.08
C PHE A 4 -6.69 11.18 8.54
N LEU A 5 -6.94 12.38 8.01
CA LEU A 5 -5.87 13.27 7.56
C LEU A 5 -5.02 13.76 8.74
N GLU A 6 -5.64 14.08 9.87
CA GLU A 6 -4.92 14.41 11.11
C GLU A 6 -4.02 13.24 11.57
N GLN A 7 -4.51 11.99 11.48
CA GLN A 7 -3.68 10.81 11.75
C GLN A 7 -2.54 10.63 10.75
N LEU A 8 -2.75 11.00 9.49
CA LEU A 8 -1.68 10.98 8.48
C LEU A 8 -0.58 11.97 8.86
N ASP A 9 -0.94 13.21 9.18
CA ASP A 9 0.02 14.25 9.59
C ASP A 9 0.80 13.83 10.85
N GLU A 10 0.09 13.28 11.86
CA GLU A 10 0.71 12.76 13.08
C GLU A 10 1.71 11.64 12.80
N GLU A 11 1.37 10.70 11.90
CA GLU A 11 2.25 9.60 11.53
C GLU A 11 3.44 10.04 10.69
N LEU A 12 3.27 11.03 9.81
CA LEU A 12 4.37 11.65 9.06
C LEU A 12 5.38 12.30 10.02
N ASP A 13 4.91 13.12 10.95
CA ASP A 13 5.74 13.76 11.97
C ASP A 13 6.39 12.75 12.92
N HIS A 14 5.65 11.71 13.31
CA HIS A 14 6.19 10.63 14.12
C HIS A 14 7.34 9.93 13.40
N LEU A 15 7.13 9.49 12.15
CA LEU A 15 8.14 8.75 11.40
C LEU A 15 9.32 9.65 11.05
N ALA A 16 9.11 10.95 10.79
CA ALA A 16 10.20 11.90 10.57
C ALA A 16 11.09 12.09 11.81
N SER A 17 10.53 12.01 13.02
CA SER A 17 11.24 12.31 14.27
C SER A 17 11.79 11.10 15.02
N VAL A 18 11.15 9.94 14.92
CA VAL A 18 11.55 8.72 15.60
C VAL A 18 12.80 8.12 14.97
N ASP A 19 13.67 7.50 15.80
CA ASP A 19 14.84 6.77 15.32
C ASP A 19 14.40 5.59 14.41
N PRO A 20 14.98 5.42 13.20
CA PRO A 20 14.62 4.32 12.29
C PRO A 20 14.85 2.92 12.89
N GLU A 21 15.73 2.76 13.88
CA GLU A 21 15.92 1.49 14.59
C GLU A 21 14.78 1.20 15.58
N VAL A 22 13.97 2.20 15.94
CA VAL A 22 12.78 2.06 16.79
C VAL A 22 11.54 1.85 15.92
N THR A 23 11.31 2.75 14.96
CA THR A 23 10.21 2.66 14.00
C THR A 23 10.70 3.02 12.59
N ASP A 24 10.74 2.00 11.74
CA ASP A 24 11.22 2.17 10.36
C ASP A 24 10.10 2.53 9.37
N THR A 25 8.89 1.99 9.59
CA THR A 25 7.71 2.21 8.74
C THR A 25 6.43 2.13 9.58
N THR A 26 5.33 2.76 9.13
CA THR A 26 4.02 2.68 9.78
C THR A 26 2.91 2.37 8.78
N LEU A 27 1.79 1.83 9.26
CA LEU A 27 0.63 1.48 8.44
C LEU A 27 -0.61 2.19 8.99
N LEU A 28 -1.27 2.98 8.13
CA LEU A 28 -2.60 3.51 8.38
C LEU A 28 -3.62 2.61 7.69
N VAL A 29 -4.39 1.87 8.47
CA VAL A 29 -5.36 0.87 7.99
C VAL A 29 -6.76 1.28 8.40
N HIS A 30 -7.68 1.40 7.44
CA HIS A 30 -9.06 1.80 7.75
C HIS A 30 -10.11 0.78 7.28
N PRO A 31 -10.74 0.01 8.19
CA PRO A 31 -11.69 -1.04 7.80
C PRO A 31 -13.01 -0.58 7.17
N THR A 32 -13.40 0.68 7.39
CA THR A 32 -14.73 1.19 7.00
C THR A 32 -14.73 2.49 6.19
N LEU A 33 -13.57 3.07 5.87
CA LEU A 33 -13.46 4.27 5.04
C LEU A 33 -12.87 3.86 3.71
N PHE A 34 -13.20 4.61 2.66
CA PHE A 34 -12.74 4.38 1.29
C PHE A 34 -13.05 2.95 0.79
N PRO A 35 -14.32 2.49 0.83
CA PRO A 35 -14.68 1.20 0.27
C PRO A 35 -14.62 1.17 -1.27
N ASP A 36 -14.71 2.35 -1.90
CA ASP A 36 -14.53 2.52 -3.34
C ASP A 36 -13.07 2.81 -3.66
N PHE A 37 -12.51 2.10 -4.65
CA PHE A 37 -11.10 2.22 -5.00
C PHE A 37 -10.76 3.57 -5.65
N LEU A 38 -11.68 4.19 -6.39
CA LEU A 38 -11.42 5.49 -7.02
C LEU A 38 -11.37 6.59 -5.96
N ASP A 39 -12.32 6.58 -5.02
CA ASP A 39 -12.29 7.49 -3.87
C ASP A 39 -11.00 7.30 -3.04
N PHE A 40 -10.53 6.06 -2.88
CA PHE A 40 -9.26 5.76 -2.22
C PHE A 40 -8.05 6.29 -3.03
N ASN A 41 -8.08 6.20 -4.36
CA ASN A 41 -7.00 6.68 -5.21
C ASN A 41 -6.89 8.21 -5.15
N ASP A 42 -8.01 8.93 -5.13
CA ASP A 42 -8.03 10.38 -4.91
C ASP A 42 -7.43 10.75 -3.53
N LEU A 43 -7.69 9.94 -2.49
CA LEU A 43 -7.05 10.12 -1.19
C LEU A 43 -5.55 9.90 -1.22
N VAL A 44 -5.05 8.92 -1.98
CA VAL A 44 -3.61 8.68 -2.12
C VAL A 44 -2.90 9.92 -2.67
N GLN A 45 -3.52 10.63 -3.62
CA GLN A 45 -2.96 11.90 -4.13
C GLN A 45 -2.88 12.97 -3.03
N ILE A 46 -3.91 13.09 -2.19
CA ILE A 46 -3.88 14.02 -1.04
C ILE A 46 -2.78 13.61 -0.05
N ALA A 47 -2.58 12.31 0.16
CA ALA A 47 -1.55 11.82 1.05
C ALA A 47 -0.13 12.10 0.53
N ASP A 48 0.07 11.97 -0.78
CA ASP A 48 1.33 12.37 -1.43
C ASP A 48 1.57 13.89 -1.31
N GLU A 49 0.54 14.72 -1.46
CA GLU A 49 0.64 16.16 -1.21
C GLU A 49 1.05 16.48 0.25
N ALA A 50 0.49 15.77 1.22
CA ALA A 50 0.84 15.94 2.64
C ALA A 50 2.32 15.63 2.92
N VAL A 51 2.91 14.62 2.27
CA VAL A 51 4.35 14.34 2.35
C VAL A 51 5.17 15.56 1.91
N SER A 52 4.80 16.17 0.78
CA SER A 52 5.48 17.36 0.28
C SER A 52 5.28 18.58 1.18
N GLU A 53 4.07 18.78 1.74
CA GLU A 53 3.79 19.88 2.67
C GLU A 53 4.59 19.79 3.98
N HIS A 54 4.92 18.58 4.43
CA HIS A 54 5.80 18.34 5.58
C HIS A 54 7.30 18.41 5.22
N GLU A 55 7.65 18.75 3.97
CA GLU A 55 9.03 18.77 3.46
C GLU A 55 9.73 17.39 3.55
N LEU A 56 8.96 16.30 3.38
CA LEU A 56 9.44 14.92 3.50
C LEU A 56 9.67 14.22 2.15
N ASP A 57 9.63 14.96 1.04
CA ASP A 57 10.01 14.46 -0.28
C ASP A 57 11.46 13.91 -0.26
N GLY A 58 11.67 12.70 -0.79
CA GLY A 58 12.99 12.06 -0.74
C GLY A 58 13.33 11.45 0.63
N VAL A 59 12.44 11.56 1.63
CA VAL A 59 12.63 11.04 2.98
C VAL A 59 11.62 9.94 3.26
N LEU A 60 10.33 10.23 3.06
CA LEU A 60 9.23 9.29 3.21
C LEU A 60 8.48 9.12 1.88
N GLN A 61 8.01 7.91 1.64
CA GLN A 61 7.11 7.58 0.54
C GLN A 61 5.88 6.86 1.06
N ILE A 62 4.77 6.97 0.32
CA ILE A 62 3.53 6.26 0.61
C ILE A 62 3.34 5.13 -0.42
N ALA A 63 3.25 3.90 0.07
CA ALA A 63 2.77 2.77 -0.72
C ALA A 63 1.32 2.47 -0.35
N SER A 64 0.46 2.29 -1.35
CA SER A 64 -0.98 2.13 -1.14
C SER A 64 -1.46 0.71 -1.49
N PHE A 65 -2.42 0.22 -0.69
CA PHE A 65 -3.04 -1.09 -0.87
C PHE A 65 -4.55 -0.99 -0.66
N HIS A 66 -5.31 -1.75 -1.44
CA HIS A 66 -6.77 -1.71 -1.38
C HIS A 66 -7.39 -3.08 -1.70
N PRO A 67 -8.53 -3.49 -1.11
CA PRO A 67 -9.23 -4.72 -1.47
C PRO A 67 -9.51 -4.88 -2.95
N ASP A 68 -9.90 -3.78 -3.59
CA ASP A 68 -10.20 -3.67 -5.01
C ASP A 68 -9.09 -2.94 -5.78
N PHE A 69 -7.84 -3.02 -5.32
CA PHE A 69 -6.70 -2.41 -6.03
C PHE A 69 -6.68 -2.88 -7.49
N GLN A 70 -6.43 -1.94 -8.39
CA GLN A 70 -6.31 -2.15 -9.83
C GLN A 70 -5.19 -1.26 -10.36
N PHE A 71 -4.20 -1.85 -11.03
CA PHE A 71 -3.18 -1.10 -11.74
C PHE A 71 -3.77 -0.45 -13.01
N GLU A 72 -3.16 0.66 -13.43
CA GLU A 72 -3.51 1.29 -14.70
C GLU A 72 -3.35 0.30 -15.86
N GLY A 73 -4.39 0.18 -16.69
CA GLY A 73 -4.37 -0.68 -17.88
C GLY A 73 -4.63 -2.17 -17.64
N THR A 74 -4.85 -2.62 -16.40
CA THR A 74 -5.29 -4.00 -16.13
C THR A 74 -6.80 -4.11 -16.04
N GLU A 75 -7.34 -5.33 -16.18
CA GLU A 75 -8.76 -5.60 -15.90
C GLU A 75 -9.00 -5.80 -14.40
N PRO A 76 -10.21 -5.55 -13.87
CA PRO A 76 -10.51 -5.70 -12.44
C PRO A 76 -10.28 -7.11 -11.86
N ASP A 77 -10.30 -8.15 -12.69
CA ASP A 77 -10.06 -9.54 -12.29
C ASP A 77 -8.66 -10.05 -12.65
N ASP A 78 -7.77 -9.19 -13.15
CA ASP A 78 -6.37 -9.54 -13.40
C ASP A 78 -5.71 -9.96 -12.07
N ILE A 79 -5.11 -11.15 -12.07
CA ILE A 79 -4.47 -11.71 -10.89
C ILE A 79 -3.24 -10.90 -10.45
N THR A 80 -2.60 -10.16 -11.34
CA THR A 80 -1.45 -9.31 -11.01
C THR A 80 -1.82 -8.15 -10.07
N ASN A 81 -3.07 -7.67 -10.11
CA ASN A 81 -3.55 -6.68 -9.15
C ASN A 81 -3.43 -7.16 -7.69
N TYR A 82 -3.42 -8.48 -7.47
CA TYR A 82 -3.31 -9.06 -6.12
C TYR A 82 -1.92 -8.89 -5.49
N THR A 83 -0.91 -8.37 -6.21
CA THR A 83 0.35 -7.93 -5.57
C THR A 83 0.13 -6.77 -4.60
N ASN A 84 -0.90 -5.95 -4.86
CA ASN A 84 -1.19 -4.74 -4.10
C ASN A 84 -2.59 -4.75 -3.47
N ARG A 85 -3.26 -5.91 -3.49
CA ARG A 85 -4.52 -6.08 -2.75
C ARG A 85 -4.27 -6.37 -1.27
N SER A 86 -5.11 -5.77 -0.44
CA SER A 86 -5.09 -5.92 1.02
C SER A 86 -6.48 -6.23 1.57
N PRO A 87 -6.58 -6.72 2.82
CA PRO A 87 -7.86 -6.90 3.51
C PRO A 87 -8.69 -5.62 3.66
N TYR A 88 -8.01 -4.48 3.80
CA TYR A 88 -8.61 -3.16 4.02
C TYR A 88 -7.78 -2.09 3.30
N PRO A 89 -8.37 -0.92 2.97
CA PRO A 89 -7.63 0.25 2.52
C PRO A 89 -6.48 0.59 3.48
N THR A 90 -5.27 0.69 2.94
CA THR A 90 -4.04 0.85 3.71
C THR A 90 -3.09 1.82 3.02
N LEU A 91 -2.58 2.79 3.78
CA LEU A 91 -1.39 3.57 3.43
C LEU A 91 -0.21 3.03 4.25
N HIS A 92 0.90 2.77 3.57
CA HIS A 92 2.16 2.34 4.17
C HIS A 92 3.18 3.46 4.01
N LEU A 93 3.52 4.11 5.12
CA LEU A 93 4.53 5.15 5.18
C LEU A 93 5.88 4.49 5.39
N ILE A 94 6.81 4.70 4.45
CA ILE A 94 8.09 4.00 4.40
C ILE A 94 9.21 5.02 4.20
N ARG A 95 10.35 4.83 4.86
CA ARG A 95 11.54 5.65 4.62
C ARG A 95 12.22 5.25 3.32
N GLU A 96 12.50 6.23 2.45
CA GLU A 96 13.24 5.99 1.21
C GLU A 96 14.62 5.40 1.49
N ALA A 97 15.32 5.91 2.51
CA ALA A 97 16.62 5.37 2.93
C ALA A 97 16.56 3.89 3.34
N SER A 98 15.42 3.40 3.84
CA SER A 98 15.26 1.98 4.16
C SER A 98 14.96 1.14 2.93
N ILE A 99 14.28 1.70 1.93
CA ILE A 99 14.13 1.08 0.62
C ILE A 99 15.50 0.96 -0.05
N ASP A 100 16.29 2.04 -0.07
CA ASP A 100 17.62 2.05 -0.69
C ASP A 100 18.53 0.99 -0.05
N ARG A 101 18.57 0.91 1.28
CA ARG A 101 19.32 -0.13 2.01
C ARG A 101 18.85 -1.55 1.63
N ALA A 102 17.55 -1.75 1.46
CA ALA A 102 17.02 -3.04 1.03
C ALA A 102 17.43 -3.35 -0.41
N VAL A 103 17.34 -2.39 -1.33
CA VAL A 103 17.76 -2.55 -2.73
C VAL A 103 19.26 -2.87 -2.82
N GLU A 104 20.11 -2.17 -2.06
CA GLU A 104 21.56 -2.45 -2.02
C GLU A 104 21.88 -3.85 -1.49
N ALA A 105 21.09 -4.35 -0.54
CA ALA A 105 21.26 -5.69 0.04
C ALA A 105 20.74 -6.81 -0.88
N PHE A 106 19.83 -6.50 -1.82
CA PHE A 106 19.21 -7.47 -2.72
C PHE A 106 19.53 -7.13 -4.20
N PRO A 107 20.56 -7.77 -4.79
CA PRO A 107 21.06 -7.47 -6.15
C PRO A 107 20.02 -7.56 -7.28
N GLU A 108 18.87 -8.19 -7.02
CA GLU A 108 17.77 -8.37 -7.96
C GLU A 108 16.47 -7.71 -7.48
N ALA A 109 16.53 -6.61 -6.72
CA ALA A 109 15.33 -5.94 -6.20
C ALA A 109 14.32 -5.55 -7.30
N GLU A 110 14.80 -5.13 -8.47
CA GLU A 110 13.96 -4.83 -9.64
C GLU A 110 13.16 -6.06 -10.13
N MET A 111 13.69 -7.27 -9.92
CA MET A 111 13.02 -8.52 -10.30
C MET A 111 11.89 -8.91 -9.34
N ILE A 112 11.77 -8.27 -8.18
CA ILE A 112 10.74 -8.61 -7.19
C ILE A 112 9.34 -8.44 -7.80
N TYR A 113 9.11 -7.33 -8.50
CA TYR A 113 7.84 -7.06 -9.16
C TYR A 113 7.52 -8.12 -10.22
N GLU A 114 8.46 -8.38 -11.13
CA GLU A 114 8.29 -9.39 -12.18
C GLU A 114 8.02 -10.78 -11.61
N ARG A 115 8.78 -11.16 -10.57
CA ARG A 115 8.64 -12.45 -9.92
C ARG A 115 7.31 -12.59 -9.17
N ASN A 116 6.81 -11.51 -8.56
CA ASN A 116 5.49 -11.50 -7.91
C ASN A 116 4.38 -11.68 -8.95
N MET A 117 4.44 -10.96 -10.06
CA MET A 117 3.49 -11.13 -11.18
C MET A 117 3.54 -12.55 -11.74
N GLU A 118 4.72 -13.09 -12.04
CA GLU A 118 4.87 -14.46 -12.53
C GLU A 118 4.29 -15.48 -11.55
N THR A 119 4.53 -15.29 -10.25
CA THR A 119 4.04 -16.17 -9.19
C THR A 119 2.51 -16.14 -9.16
N LEU A 120 1.92 -14.94 -9.23
CA LEU A 120 0.47 -14.76 -9.26
C LEU A 120 -0.15 -15.31 -10.55
N HIS A 121 0.49 -15.15 -11.71
CA HIS A 121 0.06 -15.79 -12.95
C HIS A 121 0.07 -17.31 -12.87
N LYS A 122 1.14 -17.91 -12.31
CA LYS A 122 1.25 -19.37 -12.10
C LYS A 122 0.17 -19.89 -11.14
N LEU A 123 -0.16 -19.10 -10.12
CA LEU A 123 -1.19 -19.42 -9.14
C LEU A 123 -2.60 -19.29 -9.73
N GLY A 124 -2.86 -18.19 -10.45
CA GLY A 124 -4.17 -17.80 -10.98
C GLY A 124 -5.22 -17.56 -9.89
N ILE A 125 -6.40 -17.10 -10.30
CA ILE A 125 -7.53 -16.83 -9.39
C ILE A 125 -7.97 -18.09 -8.65
N ALA A 126 -7.97 -19.25 -9.33
CA ALA A 126 -8.35 -20.52 -8.72
C ALA A 126 -7.37 -20.93 -7.60
N GLY A 127 -6.06 -20.81 -7.85
CA GLY A 127 -5.04 -21.10 -6.85
C GLY A 127 -5.09 -20.11 -5.68
N TRP A 128 -5.31 -18.82 -5.96
CA TRP A 128 -5.47 -17.80 -4.94
C TRP A 128 -6.64 -18.11 -4.00
N LYS A 129 -7.82 -18.43 -4.55
CA LYS A 129 -9.00 -18.83 -3.75
C LYS A 129 -8.76 -20.11 -2.94
N ALA A 130 -7.97 -21.04 -3.47
CA ALA A 130 -7.62 -22.27 -2.77
C ALA A 130 -6.72 -22.07 -1.54
N LEU A 131 -6.11 -20.88 -1.37
CA LEU A 131 -5.36 -20.53 -0.16
C LEU A 131 -6.27 -20.39 1.08
N GLY A 132 -7.58 -20.27 0.90
CA GLY A 132 -8.53 -20.14 2.01
C GLY A 132 -8.37 -18.84 2.81
N LEU A 133 -7.76 -17.82 2.19
CA LEU A 133 -7.67 -16.48 2.77
C LEU A 133 -9.08 -15.89 2.86
N ALA A 134 -9.36 -15.18 3.96
CA ALA A 134 -10.62 -14.46 4.09
C ALA A 134 -10.72 -13.44 2.95
N GLU A 135 -11.82 -13.48 2.18
CA GLU A 135 -12.10 -12.42 1.23
C GLU A 135 -12.32 -11.12 2.02
N SER A 136 -11.64 -10.04 1.60
CA SER A 136 -11.92 -8.70 2.08
C SER A 136 -13.43 -8.47 1.90
N LYS A 137 -14.14 -8.23 3.00
CA LYS A 137 -15.59 -8.04 2.93
C LYS A 137 -15.86 -6.83 2.02
N LYS A 138 -16.43 -7.07 0.83
CA LYS A 138 -16.97 -5.98 0.03
C LYS A 138 -18.11 -5.33 0.82
N HIS A 139 -17.99 -4.03 1.06
CA HIS A 139 -19.02 -3.29 1.80
C HIS A 139 -20.34 -3.36 1.02
N GLY A 140 -21.39 -3.90 1.65
CA GLY A 140 -22.72 -4.09 1.05
C GLY A 140 -23.14 -5.55 0.81
N GLN A 141 -22.28 -6.53 1.11
CA GLN A 141 -22.68 -7.95 1.17
C GLN A 141 -22.70 -8.41 2.64
N GLU A 142 -23.89 -8.82 3.10
CA GLU A 142 -24.10 -9.50 4.40
C GLU A 142 -23.35 -10.84 4.45
#